data_AF-A0A7X6ZI55-F1
#
_entry.id   AF-A0A7X6ZI55-F1
#
_cell.length_a   1.000
_cell.length_b   1.000
_cell.length_c   1.000
_cell.angle_alpha   90.00
_cell.angle_beta   90.00
_cell.angle_gamma   90.00
#
_symmetry.space_group_name_H-M   'P 1'
#
loop_
_entity.id
_entity.type
_entity.pdbx_description
1 polymer ?
#
loop_
_entity_poly.entity_id
_entity_poly.type
_entity_poly.pdbx_seq_one_letter_code
_entity_poly.pdbx_strand_id
1 'polypeptide(L)'
;MKIPEAASAASSGPYPVRGVLILCLLISLAGISNHDLWTPDEPREAALALSMQRSGDYLVPRLAGEPFVEKPPLFYVVASAAIALLGPQVGHTTAVRLTSACWGLGTLLMTFLIARRLWGWRAGRLALLVLALMPGFVHITH
;
A
#
# COMPACT_ATOMS: atom_id res chain seq x y z
N MET A 1 7.10 28.06 -36.90
CA MET A 1 7.48 26.81 -36.21
C MET A 1 6.20 26.02 -35.96
N LYS A 2 5.91 25.03 -36.82
CA LYS A 2 4.70 24.20 -36.72
C LYS A 2 4.88 23.22 -35.57
N ILE A 3 4.00 23.29 -34.57
CA ILE A 3 3.90 22.27 -33.52
C ILE A 3 3.52 20.97 -34.24
N PRO A 4 4.27 19.87 -34.08
CA PRO A 4 3.87 18.61 -34.70
C PRO A 4 2.53 18.19 -34.10
N GLU A 5 1.55 18.08 -34.99
CA GLU A 5 0.23 17.53 -34.74
C GLU A 5 0.41 16.11 -34.19
N ALA A 6 0.25 15.96 -32.88
CA ALA A 6 0.38 14.67 -32.22
C ALA A 6 -0.66 13.74 -32.85
N ALA A 7 -0.14 12.72 -33.53
CA ALA A 7 -0.90 11.71 -34.23
C ALA A 7 -2.09 11.24 -33.38
N SER A 8 -3.26 11.57 -33.89
CA SER A 8 -4.51 10.90 -33.60
C SER A 8 -4.35 9.38 -33.75
N ALA A 9 -5.16 8.65 -32.98
CA ALA A 9 -5.42 7.22 -33.10
C ALA A 9 -4.39 6.25 -32.48
N ALA A 10 -4.29 6.28 -31.16
CA ALA A 10 -4.06 5.04 -30.42
C ALA A 10 -5.42 4.60 -29.83
N SER A 11 -6.14 3.77 -30.58
CA SER A 11 -7.42 3.13 -30.27
C SER A 11 -7.73 2.94 -28.78
N SER A 12 -8.86 3.47 -28.34
CA SER A 12 -9.53 3.08 -27.08
C SER A 12 -10.12 1.69 -27.25
N GLY A 13 -9.27 0.67 -27.39
CA GLY A 13 -9.71 -0.72 -27.35
C GLY A 13 -10.24 -1.08 -25.95
N PRO A 14 -11.20 -2.01 -25.82
CA PRO A 14 -11.73 -2.49 -24.54
C PRO A 14 -10.71 -3.42 -23.85
N TYR A 15 -9.51 -2.91 -23.58
CA TYR A 15 -8.57 -3.68 -22.77
C TYR A 15 -9.13 -3.75 -21.36
N PRO A 16 -9.17 -4.95 -20.72
CA PRO A 16 -9.83 -5.10 -19.44
C PRO A 16 -8.98 -4.45 -18.35
N VAL A 17 -9.16 -3.13 -18.15
CA VAL A 17 -8.62 -2.38 -17.00
C VAL A 17 -8.99 -3.10 -15.70
N ARG A 18 -10.17 -3.71 -15.67
CA ARG A 18 -10.63 -4.61 -14.62
C ARG A 18 -9.65 -5.75 -14.34
N GLY A 19 -9.13 -6.42 -15.36
CA GLY A 19 -8.17 -7.52 -15.20
C GLY A 19 -6.84 -7.06 -14.59
N VAL A 20 -6.34 -5.90 -15.02
CA VAL A 20 -5.12 -5.32 -14.43
C VAL A 20 -5.34 -4.94 -12.96
N LEU A 21 -6.48 -4.34 -12.64
CA LEU A 21 -6.82 -3.97 -11.26
C LEU A 21 -6.99 -5.20 -10.37
N ILE A 22 -7.65 -6.25 -10.86
CA ILE A 22 -7.79 -7.53 -10.15
C ILE A 22 -6.42 -8.14 -9.91
N LEU A 23 -5.54 -8.17 -10.92
CA LEU A 23 -4.18 -8.69 -10.77
C LEU A 23 -3.40 -7.89 -9.71
N CYS A 24 -3.46 -6.56 -9.74
CA CYS A 24 -2.80 -5.73 -8.72
C CYS A 24 -3.34 -6.02 -7.32
N LEU A 25 -4.67 -6.16 -7.18
CA LEU A 25 -5.30 -6.51 -5.92
C LEU A 25 -4.86 -7.89 -5.42
N LEU A 26 -4.83 -8.89 -6.30
CA LEU A 26 -4.42 -10.24 -5.95
C LEU A 26 -2.95 -10.28 -5.54
N ILE A 27 -2.07 -9.58 -6.26
CA ILE A 27 -0.66 -9.45 -5.90
C ILE A 27 -0.57 -8.79 -4.52
N SER A 28 -1.19 -7.62 -4.32
CA SER A 28 -1.13 -6.87 -3.04
C SER A 28 -1.75 -7.60 -1.85
N LEU A 29 -2.60 -8.61 -2.06
CA LEU A 29 -3.16 -9.43 -0.99
C LEU A 29 -2.46 -10.78 -0.81
N ALA A 30 -1.61 -11.18 -1.74
CA ALA A 30 -0.88 -12.44 -1.65
C ALA A 30 0.09 -12.42 -0.46
N GLY A 31 0.12 -13.49 0.34
CA GLY A 31 1.10 -13.66 1.41
C GLY A 31 0.81 -12.91 2.73
N ILE A 32 -0.25 -12.09 2.81
CA ILE A 32 -0.57 -11.29 4.01
C ILE A 32 -0.75 -12.14 5.28
N SER A 33 -1.36 -13.33 5.18
CA SER A 33 -1.66 -14.18 6.34
C SER A 33 -0.81 -15.45 6.41
N ASN A 34 0.22 -15.57 5.56
CA ASN A 34 0.92 -16.85 5.39
C ASN A 34 2.09 -17.07 6.36
N HIS A 35 2.48 -16.06 7.13
CA HIS A 35 3.55 -16.16 8.11
C HIS A 35 3.44 -15.10 9.21
N ASP A 36 4.08 -15.38 10.35
CA ASP A 36 4.25 -14.41 11.42
C ASP A 36 5.22 -13.29 11.04
N LEU A 37 5.33 -12.27 11.89
CA LEU A 37 6.21 -11.11 11.69
C LEU A 37 7.67 -11.59 11.60
N TRP A 38 8.29 -11.47 10.42
CA TRP A 38 9.54 -12.18 10.10
C TRP A 38 10.75 -11.26 10.24
N THR A 39 10.69 -10.08 9.62
CA THR A 39 11.82 -9.14 9.64
C THR A 39 11.93 -8.45 10.99
N PRO A 40 13.10 -8.01 11.45
CA PRO A 40 13.25 -7.30 12.73
C PRO A 40 12.35 -6.06 12.85
N ASP A 41 12.04 -5.42 11.72
CA ASP A 41 11.23 -4.21 11.67
C ASP A 41 9.75 -4.53 11.87
N GLU A 42 9.22 -5.59 11.25
CA GLU A 42 7.81 -5.97 11.31
C GLU A 42 7.23 -6.04 12.75
N PRO A 43 7.82 -6.79 13.71
CA PRO A 43 7.35 -6.82 15.09
C PRO A 43 7.43 -5.46 15.78
N ARG A 44 8.45 -4.66 15.48
CA ARG A 44 8.60 -3.33 16.06
C ARG A 44 7.47 -2.42 15.61
N GLU A 45 7.21 -2.33 14.30
CA GLU A 45 6.14 -1.49 13.77
C GLU A 45 4.76 -1.97 14.26
N ALA A 46 4.54 -3.28 14.36
CA ALA A 46 3.32 -3.86 14.93
C ALA A 46 3.15 -3.55 16.43
N ALA A 47 4.24 -3.60 17.21
CA ALA A 47 4.22 -3.27 18.63
C ALA A 47 3.90 -1.79 18.89
N LEU A 48 4.41 -0.88 18.05
CA LEU A 48 4.08 0.55 18.11
C LEU A 48 2.60 0.80 17.78
N ALA A 49 2.08 0.18 16.73
CA ALA A 49 0.66 0.29 16.39
C ALA A 49 -0.25 -0.27 17.50
N LEU A 50 0.15 -1.40 18.10
CA LEU A 50 -0.58 -2.01 19.21
C LEU A 50 -0.50 -1.18 20.50
N SER A 51 0.64 -0.55 20.78
CA SER A 51 0.77 0.31 21.96
C SER A 51 -0.13 1.53 21.85
N MET A 52 -0.22 2.16 20.68
CA MET A 52 -1.13 3.28 20.41
C MET A 52 -2.59 2.86 20.46
N GLN A 53 -2.92 1.66 19.93
CA GLN A 53 -4.28 1.11 20.03
C GLN A 53 -4.70 0.91 21.50
N ARG A 54 -3.77 0.45 22.36
CA ARG A 54 -4.04 0.18 23.77
C ARG A 54 -4.03 1.43 24.65
N SER A 55 -3.14 2.37 24.39
CA SER A 55 -2.99 3.59 25.19
C SER A 55 -4.00 4.68 24.84
N GLY A 56 -4.46 4.72 23.58
CA GLY A 56 -5.21 5.85 23.03
C GLY A 56 -4.37 7.11 22.81
N ASP A 57 -3.06 7.05 23.08
CA ASP A 57 -2.11 8.13 22.75
C ASP A 57 -1.67 7.98 21.29
N TYR A 58 -2.32 8.76 20.43
CA TYR A 58 -2.06 8.76 18.99
C TYR A 58 -0.93 9.73 18.57
N LEU A 59 -0.34 10.45 19.52
CA LEU A 59 0.69 11.44 19.24
C LEU A 59 2.10 10.87 19.45
N VAL A 60 2.31 10.20 20.58
CA VAL A 60 3.63 9.69 20.97
C VAL A 60 3.61 8.15 20.98
N PRO A 61 4.13 7.50 19.93
CA PRO A 61 4.25 6.05 19.92
C PRO A 61 5.22 5.57 21.00
N ARG A 62 4.90 4.43 21.63
CA ARG A 62 5.71 3.84 22.69
C ARG A 62 6.13 2.42 22.36
N LEU A 63 7.39 2.09 22.55
CA LEU A 63 7.93 0.74 22.42
C LEU A 63 8.31 0.24 23.81
N ALA A 64 7.70 -0.88 24.25
CA ALA A 64 7.92 -1.43 25.59
C ALA A 64 7.71 -0.43 26.74
N GLY A 65 6.83 0.57 26.55
CA GLY A 65 6.51 1.60 27.56
C GLY A 65 7.27 2.93 27.36
N GLU A 66 8.39 2.89 26.66
CA GLU A 66 9.23 4.07 26.41
C GLU A 66 8.81 4.82 25.15
N PRO A 67 8.81 6.17 25.14
CA PRO A 67 8.59 6.95 23.93
C PRO A 67 9.57 6.59 22.82
N PHE A 68 9.06 6.34 21.62
CA PHE A 68 9.84 5.92 20.45
C PHE A 68 9.56 6.83 19.26
N VAL A 69 10.19 8.01 19.22
CA VAL A 69 9.87 9.09 18.27
C VAL A 69 10.89 9.17 17.13
N GLU A 70 11.17 8.03 16.48
CA GLU A 70 12.08 7.99 15.33
C GLU A 70 11.40 8.36 14.01
N LYS A 71 10.10 8.05 13.86
CA LYS A 71 9.30 8.28 12.66
C LYS A 71 7.97 8.97 13.00
N PRO A 72 7.40 9.79 12.10
CA PRO A 72 6.07 10.36 12.29
C PRO A 72 4.98 9.28 12.46
N PRO A 73 3.95 9.50 13.30
CA PRO A 73 3.06 8.44 13.76
C PRO A 73 1.98 8.01 12.76
N LEU A 74 1.92 8.61 11.56
CA LEU A 74 0.80 8.43 10.63
C LEU A 74 0.50 6.95 10.35
N PHE A 75 1.53 6.15 10.06
CA PHE A 75 1.35 4.72 9.81
C PHE A 75 0.79 4.00 11.04
N TYR A 76 1.36 4.26 12.22
CA TYR A 76 0.93 3.62 13.47
C TYR A 76 -0.50 3.99 13.86
N VAL A 77 -0.91 5.24 13.64
CA VAL A 77 -2.29 5.68 13.88
C VAL A 77 -3.26 4.90 13.00
N VAL A 78 -3.00 4.81 11.70
CA VAL A 78 -3.86 4.06 10.77
C VAL A 78 -3.84 2.56 11.10
N ALA A 79 -2.66 2.00 11.38
CA ALA A 79 -2.52 0.60 11.75
C ALA A 79 -3.22 0.28 13.09
N SER A 80 -3.19 1.20 14.07
CA SER A 80 -3.90 1.06 15.34
C SER A 80 -5.42 1.00 15.14
N ALA A 81 -5.96 1.79 14.21
CA ALA A 81 -7.36 1.74 13.84
C ALA A 81 -7.70 0.42 13.12
N ALA A 82 -6.84 -0.05 12.22
CA ALA A 82 -7.01 -1.36 11.57
C ALA A 82 -6.99 -2.50 12.60
N ILE A 83 -6.06 -2.48 13.57
CA ILE A 83 -6.03 -3.44 14.69
C ILE A 83 -7.35 -3.39 15.46
N ALA A 84 -7.85 -2.20 15.80
CA ALA A 84 -9.10 -2.07 16.55
C ALA A 84 -10.33 -2.60 15.79
N LEU A 85 -10.39 -2.37 14.48
CA LEU A 85 -11.56 -2.72 13.64
C LEU A 85 -11.54 -4.15 13.11
N LEU A 86 -10.36 -4.65 12.74
CA LEU A 86 -10.17 -5.92 12.02
C LEU A 86 -9.41 -6.96 12.85
N GLY A 87 -8.64 -6.53 13.85
CA GLY A 87 -7.88 -7.41 14.72
C GLY A 87 -8.71 -8.52 15.37
N PRO A 88 -9.93 -8.26 15.87
CA PRO A 88 -10.79 -9.31 16.43
C PRO A 88 -11.18 -10.43 15.45
N GLN A 89 -11.22 -10.15 14.15
CA GLN A 89 -11.69 -11.08 13.12
C GLN A 89 -10.54 -11.77 12.38
N VAL A 90 -9.46 -11.04 12.08
CA VAL A 90 -8.35 -11.54 11.25
C VAL A 90 -7.01 -11.66 11.99
N GLY A 91 -6.96 -11.24 13.25
CA GLY A 91 -5.73 -11.16 14.05
C GLY A 91 -4.96 -9.85 13.85
N HIS A 92 -4.18 -9.46 14.88
CA HIS A 92 -3.45 -8.18 14.87
C HIS A 92 -2.40 -8.11 13.77
N THR A 93 -1.64 -9.19 13.54
CA THR A 93 -0.61 -9.27 12.48
C THR A 93 -1.21 -9.00 11.10
N THR A 94 -2.30 -9.68 10.77
CA THR A 94 -3.02 -9.51 9.51
C THR A 94 -3.56 -8.09 9.37
N ALA A 95 -4.11 -7.50 10.45
CA ALA A 95 -4.64 -6.14 10.42
C ALA A 95 -3.55 -5.08 10.14
N VAL A 96 -2.36 -5.23 10.72
CA VAL A 96 -1.20 -4.36 10.44
C VAL A 96 -0.74 -4.51 9.00
N ARG A 97 -0.58 -5.75 8.50
CA ARG A 97 -0.17 -6.00 7.11
C ARG A 97 -1.19 -5.50 6.09
N LEU A 98 -2.49 -5.61 6.39
CA LEU A 98 -3.54 -5.07 5.54
C LEU A 98 -3.42 -3.54 5.44
N THR A 99 -2.97 -2.86 6.50
CA THR A 99 -2.68 -1.42 6.45
C THR A 99 -1.59 -1.12 5.43
N SER A 100 -0.47 -1.85 5.46
CA SER A 100 0.61 -1.73 4.46
C SER A 100 0.11 -2.01 3.04
N ALA A 101 -0.68 -3.07 2.86
CA ALA A 101 -1.28 -3.40 1.57
C ALA A 101 -2.20 -2.29 1.04
N CYS A 102 -2.99 -1.65 1.91
CA CYS A 102 -3.82 -0.50 1.54
C CYS A 102 -2.99 0.70 1.06
N TRP A 103 -1.86 1.01 1.73
CA TRP A 103 -0.93 2.06 1.28
C TRP A 103 -0.25 1.69 -0.04
N GLY A 104 0.11 0.41 -0.23
CA GLY A 104 0.61 -0.12 -1.49
C GLY A 104 -0.38 0.06 -2.64
N LEU A 105 -1.64 -0.33 -2.44
CA LEU A 105 -2.73 -0.13 -3.41
C LEU A 105 -2.97 1.36 -3.72
N GLY A 106 -2.92 2.23 -2.71
CA GLY A 106 -2.99 3.68 -2.89
C GLY A 106 -1.85 4.21 -3.77
N THR A 107 -0.63 3.71 -3.57
CA THR A 107 0.55 4.07 -4.37
C THR A 107 0.40 3.62 -5.82
N LEU A 108 -0.08 2.40 -6.05
CA LEU A 108 -0.39 1.87 -7.38
C LEU A 108 -1.45 2.73 -8.08
N LEU A 109 -2.53 3.08 -7.37
CA LEU A 109 -3.61 3.93 -7.89
C LEU A 109 -3.08 5.33 -8.26
N MET A 110 -2.32 5.98 -7.38
CA MET A 110 -1.75 7.30 -7.67
C MET A 110 -0.80 7.26 -8.86
N THR A 111 0.06 6.24 -8.94
CA THR A 111 0.96 6.04 -10.08
C THR A 111 0.19 5.94 -11.39
N PHE A 112 -0.88 5.13 -11.40
CA PHE A 112 -1.78 5.02 -12.55
C PHE A 112 -2.41 6.37 -12.93
N LEU A 113 -2.96 7.09 -11.95
CA LEU A 113 -3.65 8.36 -12.18
C LEU A 113 -2.71 9.44 -12.73
N ILE A 114 -1.49 9.53 -12.19
CA ILE A 114 -0.46 10.48 -12.64
C ILE A 114 -0.02 10.14 -14.07
N ALA A 115 0.38 8.89 -14.34
CA ALA A 115 0.82 8.48 -15.66
C ALA A 115 -0.30 8.59 -16.71
N ARG A 116 -1.54 8.28 -16.33
CA ARG A 116 -2.72 8.50 -17.19
C ARG A 116 -2.92 9.98 -17.52
N ARG A 117 -2.76 10.87 -16.54
CA ARG A 117 -2.96 12.31 -16.72
C ARG A 117 -1.89 12.91 -17.65
N LEU A 118 -0.65 12.43 -17.57
CA LEU A 118 0.47 12.98 -18.33
C LEU A 118 0.61 12.40 -19.74
N TRP A 119 0.39 11.09 -19.92
CA TRP A 119 0.69 10.39 -21.18
C TRP A 119 -0.45 9.46 -21.67
N GLY A 120 -1.63 9.56 -21.05
CA GLY A 120 -2.81 8.82 -21.45
C GLY A 120 -2.90 7.38 -20.92
N TRP A 121 -3.99 6.71 -21.29
CA TRP A 121 -4.40 5.41 -20.70
C TRP A 121 -3.42 4.26 -20.91
N ARG A 122 -2.66 4.25 -22.02
CA ARG A 122 -1.64 3.21 -22.27
C ARG A 122 -0.49 3.33 -21.27
N ALA A 123 0.05 4.55 -21.12
CA ALA A 123 1.13 4.81 -20.18
C ALA A 123 0.72 4.51 -18.73
N GLY A 124 -0.50 4.93 -18.32
CA GLY A 124 -1.02 4.62 -16.99
C GLY A 124 -1.03 3.12 -16.66
N ARG A 125 -1.50 2.28 -17.59
CA ARG A 125 -1.53 0.82 -17.40
C ARG A 125 -0.14 0.20 -17.35
N LEU A 126 0.77 0.64 -18.23
CA LEU A 126 2.14 0.14 -18.24
C LEU A 126 2.87 0.52 -16.94
N ALA A 127 2.76 1.76 -16.48
CA ALA A 127 3.35 2.21 -15.23
C ALA A 127 2.82 1.40 -14.03
N LEU A 128 1.50 1.17 -13.99
CA LEU A 128 0.86 0.35 -12.96
C LEU A 128 1.39 -1.09 -12.96
N LEU A 129 1.46 -1.74 -14.13
CA LEU A 129 1.96 -3.11 -14.25
C LEU A 129 3.44 -3.24 -13.89
N VAL A 130 4.26 -2.30 -14.36
CA VAL A 130 5.69 -2.27 -14.03
C VAL A 130 5.89 -2.17 -12.53
N LEU A 131 5.20 -1.23 -11.86
CA LEU A 131 5.34 -1.05 -10.42
C LEU A 131 4.78 -2.25 -9.63
N ALA A 132 3.61 -2.77 -10.00
CA ALA A 132 2.99 -3.91 -9.33
C ALA A 132 3.82 -5.19 -9.42
N LEU A 133 4.63 -5.35 -10.48
CA LEU A 133 5.49 -6.51 -10.71
C LEU A 133 6.93 -6.31 -10.21
N MET A 134 7.29 -5.12 -9.72
CA MET A 134 8.62 -4.89 -9.17
C MET A 134 8.80 -5.65 -7.85
N PRO A 135 9.78 -6.58 -7.73
CA PRO A 135 9.95 -7.39 -6.52
C PRO A 135 10.17 -6.55 -5.26
N GLY A 136 10.92 -5.44 -5.37
CA GLY A 136 11.14 -4.54 -4.25
C GLY A 136 9.87 -3.84 -3.77
N PHE A 137 8.97 -3.48 -4.69
CA PHE A 137 7.68 -2.90 -4.31
C PHE A 137 6.81 -3.91 -3.59
N VAL A 138 6.68 -5.12 -4.16
CA VAL A 138 5.95 -6.24 -3.58
C VAL A 138 6.48 -6.56 -2.17
N HIS A 139 7.79 -6.65 -2.00
CA HIS A 139 8.42 -6.95 -0.71
C HIS A 139 8.16 -5.89 0.38
N ILE A 140 8.09 -4.61 0.02
CA ILE A 140 7.85 -3.52 0.98
C ILE A 140 6.37 -3.44 1.38
N THR A 141 5.45 -3.86 0.51
CA THR A 141 4.00 -3.74 0.74
C THR A 141 3.34 -4.93 1.43
N HIS A 142 4.08 -6.03 1.67
CA HIS A 142 3.59 -7.29 2.26
C HIS A 142 4.21 -7.57 3.63
#